data_AF-P35575-F1
#
_entry.id   AF-P35575-F1
#
_cell.length_a   1.000
_cell.length_b   1.000
_cell.length_c   1.000
_cell.angle_alpha   90.00
_cell.angle_beta   90.00
_cell.angle_gamma   90.00
#
_symmetry.space_group_name_H-M   'P 1'
#
loop_
_entity.id
_entity.type
_entity.pdbx_description
1 polymer ?
#
loop_
_entity_poly.entity_id
_entity_poly.type
_entity_poly.pdbx_seq_one_letter_code
_entity_poly.pdbx_strand_id
1 'polypeptide(L)'
;MEEGMNVLHDFGIQSTHYLQVNYQDSQDWFILVSVIADLRNAFYVLFPIWFHLQEAVGIKLLWVAVIGDWLNLVFKWILFGQRPYWWVLDTDYYSNTSVPLIKQFPVTCETGPGSPSGHAMGTAGVYYVMVTSTLSIFQGKIKPTYRFRCLNVILWLGFWAVQLNVCLSRIYLAAHFPHQVVAGVLSGIAVAETFSHIHSIYNASLKKYFLITFFLFSFAIGFYLLLKGLGVDLLWTLEKAQRWCEQPEWVHIDTTPFASLLKNLGTLFGLGLALNSSMYRESCKGKLSKWLPFRLSSIVASLVLLHVFDSLKPPSQVELVFYVLSFCKSAVVPLASVSVIPYCLAQVLGQPHKKSL
;
A
#
# COMPACT_ATOMS: atom_id res chain seq x y z
N MET A 1 1.70 19.55 -26.48
CA MET A 1 1.65 18.79 -25.20
C MET A 1 1.90 17.32 -25.45
N GLU A 2 1.22 16.72 -26.43
CA GLU A 2 1.39 15.32 -26.84
C GLU A 2 2.82 14.96 -27.26
N GLU A 3 3.49 15.80 -28.04
CA GLU A 3 4.88 15.56 -28.49
C GLU A 3 5.87 15.47 -27.32
N GLY A 4 5.77 16.38 -26.34
CA GLY A 4 6.59 16.33 -25.13
C GLY A 4 6.29 15.11 -24.25
N MET A 5 5.03 14.67 -24.24
CA MET A 5 4.62 13.46 -23.53
C MET A 5 5.17 12.20 -24.21
N ASN A 6 5.17 12.16 -25.55
CA ASN A 6 5.75 11.07 -26.32
C ASN A 6 7.26 10.95 -26.10
N VAL A 7 7.99 12.06 -26.06
CA VAL A 7 9.43 12.05 -25.72
C VAL A 7 9.67 11.50 -24.32
N LEU A 8 8.86 11.88 -23.34
CA LEU A 8 8.99 11.39 -21.96
C LEU A 8 8.63 9.90 -21.84
N HIS A 9 7.65 9.42 -22.62
CA HIS A 9 7.31 8.00 -22.70
C HIS A 9 8.41 7.21 -23.41
N ASP A 10 8.95 7.70 -24.53
CA ASP A 10 10.09 7.07 -25.20
C ASP A 10 11.28 6.95 -24.26
N PHE A 11 11.66 8.03 -23.56
CA PHE A 11 12.71 7.95 -22.52
C PHE A 11 12.44 6.84 -21.50
N GLY A 12 11.18 6.66 -21.10
CA GLY A 12 10.78 5.60 -20.19
C GLY A 12 10.80 4.19 -20.80
N ILE A 13 10.47 4.03 -22.09
CA ILE A 13 10.64 2.78 -22.83
C ILE A 13 12.14 2.44 -22.95
N GLN A 14 12.97 3.41 -23.34
CA GLN A 14 14.42 3.23 -23.44
C GLN A 14 15.01 2.84 -22.07
N SER A 15 14.56 3.49 -20.99
CA SER A 15 14.98 3.13 -19.63
C SER A 15 14.60 1.69 -19.26
N THR A 16 13.37 1.28 -19.61
CA THR A 16 12.89 -0.10 -19.38
C THR A 16 13.74 -1.10 -20.15
N HIS A 17 13.91 -0.87 -21.45
CA HIS A 17 14.73 -1.70 -22.33
C HIS A 17 16.18 -1.80 -21.82
N TYR A 18 16.78 -0.67 -21.45
CA TYR A 18 18.13 -0.63 -20.89
C TYR A 18 18.26 -1.49 -19.63
N LEU A 19 17.32 -1.36 -18.69
CA LEU A 19 17.32 -2.17 -17.47
C LEU A 19 17.16 -3.66 -17.77
N GLN A 20 16.26 -4.03 -18.67
CA GLN A 20 16.00 -5.43 -19.03
C GLN A 20 17.16 -6.10 -19.77
N VAL A 21 17.92 -5.35 -20.58
CA VAL A 21 19.09 -5.86 -21.30
C VAL A 21 20.32 -5.94 -20.39
N ASN A 22 20.59 -4.90 -19.59
CA ASN A 22 21.83 -4.83 -18.80
C ASN A 22 21.72 -5.50 -17.42
N TYR A 23 20.51 -5.71 -16.90
CA TYR A 23 20.27 -6.32 -15.60
C TYR A 23 19.34 -7.54 -15.71
N GLN A 24 19.44 -8.30 -16.80
CA GLN A 24 18.62 -9.48 -17.03
C GLN A 24 18.76 -10.51 -15.89
N ASP A 25 19.97 -10.69 -15.36
CA ASP A 25 20.24 -11.63 -14.26
C ASP A 25 19.64 -11.17 -12.91
N SER A 26 19.13 -9.94 -12.83
CA SER A 26 18.46 -9.38 -11.64
C SER A 26 16.92 -9.43 -11.74
N GLN A 27 16.36 -10.14 -12.72
CA GLN A 27 14.91 -10.27 -12.92
C GLN A 27 14.18 -10.68 -11.63
N ASP A 28 14.64 -11.75 -10.98
CA ASP A 28 13.98 -12.29 -9.78
C ASP A 28 14.02 -11.29 -8.62
N TRP A 29 15.10 -10.51 -8.52
CA TRP A 29 15.20 -9.42 -7.54
C TRP A 29 14.15 -8.34 -7.81
N PHE A 30 13.99 -7.89 -9.06
CA PHE A 30 12.99 -6.88 -9.39
C PHE A 30 11.56 -7.37 -9.18
N ILE A 31 11.27 -8.63 -9.51
CA ILE A 31 9.96 -9.24 -9.21
C ILE A 31 9.74 -9.29 -7.69
N LEU A 32 10.72 -9.78 -6.92
CA LEU A 32 10.64 -9.87 -5.47
C LEU A 32 10.40 -8.51 -4.82
N VAL A 33 11.17 -7.49 -5.21
CA VAL A 33 11.02 -6.13 -4.70
C VAL A 33 9.61 -5.60 -4.97
N SER A 34 9.04 -5.86 -6.16
CA SER A 34 7.68 -5.44 -6.46
C SER A 34 6.66 -6.12 -5.55
N VAL A 35 6.81 -7.43 -5.32
CA VAL A 35 5.91 -8.20 -4.45
C VAL A 35 6.02 -7.71 -3.00
N ILE A 36 7.22 -7.41 -2.52
CA ILE A 36 7.46 -6.86 -1.17
C ILE A 36 6.86 -5.45 -1.04
N ALA A 37 6.96 -4.64 -2.10
CA ALA A 37 6.48 -3.27 -2.14
C ALA A 37 4.95 -3.14 -2.21
N ASP A 38 4.21 -4.24 -2.42
CA ASP A 38 2.75 -4.25 -2.39
C ASP A 38 2.25 -3.74 -1.02
N LEU A 39 1.29 -2.82 -1.04
CA LEU A 39 0.67 -2.25 0.15
C LEU A 39 0.02 -3.32 1.05
N ARG A 40 -0.32 -4.48 0.49
CA ARG A 40 -0.69 -5.70 1.24
C ARG A 40 0.32 -6.00 2.36
N ASN A 41 1.62 -5.94 2.11
CA ASN A 41 2.62 -6.20 3.15
C ASN A 41 2.63 -5.13 4.24
N ALA A 42 2.26 -3.89 3.92
CA ALA A 42 2.09 -2.85 4.92
C ALA A 42 0.96 -3.20 5.91
N PHE A 43 -0.14 -3.77 5.41
CA PHE A 43 -1.29 -4.18 6.24
C PHE A 43 -1.05 -5.48 7.01
N TYR A 44 -0.48 -6.50 6.36
CA TYR A 44 -0.37 -7.84 6.94
C TYR A 44 0.92 -8.05 7.76
N VAL A 45 1.98 -7.29 7.48
CA VAL A 45 3.30 -7.45 8.13
C VAL A 45 3.67 -6.23 8.95
N LEU A 46 3.81 -5.06 8.32
CA LEU A 46 4.36 -3.88 8.99
C LEU A 46 3.41 -3.33 10.04
N PHE A 47 2.11 -3.32 9.77
CA PHE A 47 1.11 -2.80 10.70
C PHE A 47 1.07 -3.58 12.03
N PRO A 48 0.91 -4.91 12.08
CA PRO A 48 0.93 -5.65 13.33
C PRO A 48 2.22 -5.45 14.15
N ILE A 49 3.37 -5.44 13.47
CA ILE A 49 4.68 -5.18 14.11
C ILE A 49 4.66 -3.80 14.78
N TRP A 50 4.37 -2.75 14.01
CA TRP A 50 4.41 -1.38 14.54
C TRP A 50 3.34 -1.11 15.57
N PHE A 51 2.14 -1.68 15.41
CA PHE A 51 1.06 -1.49 16.37
C PHE A 51 1.43 -2.03 17.75
N HIS A 52 2.01 -3.23 17.82
CA HIS A 52 2.41 -3.82 19.11
C HIS A 52 3.71 -3.23 19.67
N LEU A 53 4.60 -2.71 18.82
CA LEU A 53 5.78 -1.97 19.30
C LEU A 53 5.37 -0.58 19.85
N GLN A 54 4.58 0.16 19.08
CA GLN A 54 4.09 1.49 19.39
C GLN A 54 2.76 1.78 18.66
N GLU A 55 1.65 1.71 19.39
CA GLU A 55 0.28 1.83 18.84
C GLU A 55 0.10 3.05 17.93
N ALA A 56 0.60 4.21 18.35
CA ALA A 56 0.51 5.45 17.56
C ALA A 56 1.16 5.32 16.18
N VAL A 57 2.28 4.59 16.05
CA VAL A 57 2.96 4.39 14.77
C VAL A 57 2.13 3.47 13.89
N GLY A 58 1.60 2.37 14.45
CA GLY A 58 0.71 1.46 13.72
C GLY A 58 -0.54 2.17 13.19
N ILE A 59 -1.18 3.02 14.01
CA ILE A 59 -2.34 3.82 13.60
C ILE A 59 -1.97 4.78 12.48
N LYS A 60 -0.88 5.56 12.63
CA LYS A 60 -0.43 6.50 11.60
C LYS A 60 -0.10 5.79 10.28
N LEU A 61 0.57 4.63 10.36
CA LEU A 61 0.94 3.83 9.19
C LEU A 61 -0.30 3.41 8.40
N LEU A 62 -1.34 2.90 9.06
CA LEU A 62 -2.60 2.54 8.38
C LEU A 62 -3.30 3.75 7.76
N TRP A 63 -3.38 4.86 8.47
CA TRP A 63 -4.00 6.08 7.93
C TRP A 63 -3.28 6.58 6.68
N VAL A 64 -1.94 6.62 6.71
CA VAL A 64 -1.13 7.03 5.56
C VAL A 64 -1.27 6.06 4.40
N ALA A 65 -1.25 4.75 4.66
CA ALA A 65 -1.42 3.74 3.63
C ALA A 65 -2.80 3.84 2.95
N VAL A 66 -3.88 3.85 3.72
CA VAL A 66 -5.25 3.90 3.22
C VAL A 66 -5.54 5.19 2.45
N ILE A 67 -5.21 6.34 3.05
CA ILE A 67 -5.50 7.64 2.43
C ILE A 67 -4.56 7.91 1.25
N GLY A 68 -3.31 7.45 1.34
CA GLY A 68 -2.36 7.49 0.24
C GLY A 68 -2.86 6.72 -0.97
N ASP A 69 -3.31 5.47 -0.78
CA ASP A 69 -3.80 4.64 -1.89
C ASP A 69 -5.16 5.14 -2.42
N TRP A 70 -6.01 5.71 -1.57
CA TRP A 70 -7.23 6.40 -2.02
C TRP A 70 -6.93 7.65 -2.86
N LEU A 71 -5.95 8.47 -2.46
CA LEU A 71 -5.49 9.61 -3.26
C LEU A 71 -4.84 9.14 -4.57
N ASN A 72 -4.07 8.04 -4.54
CA ASN A 72 -3.50 7.42 -5.74
C ASN A 72 -4.59 7.08 -6.75
N LEU A 73 -5.68 6.45 -6.28
CA LEU A 73 -6.84 6.13 -7.11
C LEU A 73 -7.46 7.38 -7.76
N VAL A 74 -7.73 8.42 -6.96
CA VAL A 74 -8.29 9.68 -7.47
C VAL A 74 -7.37 10.33 -8.49
N PHE A 75 -6.06 10.40 -8.21
CA PHE A 75 -5.08 10.95 -9.15
C PHE A 75 -4.96 10.12 -10.42
N LYS A 76 -5.02 8.79 -10.35
CA LYS A 76 -5.03 7.92 -11.54
C LYS A 76 -6.20 8.22 -12.46
N TRP A 77 -7.39 8.44 -11.90
CA TRP A 77 -8.57 8.85 -12.66
C TRP A 77 -8.53 10.29 -13.16
N ILE A 78 -7.67 11.17 -12.62
CA ILE A 78 -7.51 12.54 -13.14
C ILE A 78 -6.44 12.58 -14.22
N LEU A 79 -5.33 11.88 -14.02
CA LEU A 79 -4.11 11.99 -14.82
C LEU A 79 -4.10 11.09 -16.06
N PHE A 80 -4.96 10.07 -16.13
CA PHE A 80 -5.08 9.18 -17.30
C PHE A 80 -3.74 8.64 -17.82
N GLY A 81 -2.83 8.30 -16.89
CA GLY A 81 -1.47 7.90 -17.25
C GLY A 81 -1.42 6.58 -18.03
N GLN A 82 -0.64 6.56 -19.11
CA GLN A 82 -0.31 5.36 -19.88
C GLN A 82 0.64 4.43 -19.10
N ARG A 83 0.72 3.15 -19.46
CA ARG A 83 1.77 2.24 -18.97
C ARG A 83 2.72 1.85 -20.08
N PRO A 84 4.00 1.58 -19.76
CA PRO A 84 5.00 1.21 -20.75
C PRO A 84 4.58 0.04 -21.66
N TYR A 85 4.09 -1.06 -21.07
CA TYR A 85 3.85 -2.30 -21.81
C TYR A 85 2.76 -2.21 -22.89
N TRP A 86 1.72 -1.38 -22.70
CA TRP A 86 0.71 -1.15 -23.74
C TRP A 86 1.02 0.07 -24.60
N TRP A 87 1.63 1.11 -24.03
CA TRP A 87 1.89 2.35 -24.77
C TRP A 87 2.87 2.11 -25.92
N VAL A 88 3.90 1.28 -25.68
CA VAL A 88 4.92 0.94 -26.68
C VAL A 88 4.32 0.24 -27.92
N LEU A 89 3.19 -0.46 -27.74
CA LEU A 89 2.51 -1.22 -28.80
C LEU A 89 1.39 -0.42 -29.49
N ASP A 90 0.80 0.54 -28.78
CA ASP A 90 -0.29 1.38 -29.31
C ASP A 90 0.17 2.68 -29.98
N THR A 91 1.37 3.15 -29.67
CA THR A 91 1.81 4.48 -30.11
C THR A 91 2.25 4.52 -31.56
N ASP A 92 1.82 5.55 -32.29
CA ASP A 92 2.34 5.86 -33.64
C ASP A 92 3.74 6.49 -33.61
N TYR A 93 4.30 6.77 -32.41
CA TYR A 93 5.60 7.40 -32.23
C TYR A 93 6.75 6.60 -32.89
N TYR A 94 6.63 5.28 -32.90
CA TYR A 94 7.60 4.38 -33.53
C TYR A 94 7.22 3.97 -34.96
N SER A 95 6.25 4.64 -35.62
CA SER A 95 5.82 4.27 -36.98
C SER A 95 6.96 4.24 -38.02
N ASN A 96 7.97 5.10 -37.85
CA ASN A 96 9.13 5.21 -38.74
C ASN A 96 10.41 4.57 -38.18
N THR A 97 10.35 3.94 -37.00
CA THR A 97 11.53 3.39 -36.31
C THR A 97 11.21 2.01 -35.72
N SER A 98 12.22 1.23 -35.35
CA SER A 98 11.98 -0.06 -34.69
C SER A 98 11.51 0.16 -33.26
N VAL A 99 10.37 -0.43 -32.90
CA VAL A 99 9.84 -0.45 -31.53
C VAL A 99 10.85 -1.14 -30.60
N PRO A 100 11.30 -0.49 -29.51
CA PRO A 100 12.19 -1.13 -28.54
C PRO A 100 11.53 -2.35 -27.87
N LEU A 101 12.27 -3.45 -27.78
CA LEU A 101 11.71 -4.73 -27.35
C LEU A 101 11.72 -4.88 -25.82
N ILE A 102 10.59 -4.64 -25.18
CA ILE A 102 10.45 -4.79 -23.72
C ILE A 102 9.69 -6.07 -23.36
N LYS A 103 10.14 -6.74 -22.29
CA LYS A 103 9.55 -7.98 -21.76
C LYS A 103 8.43 -7.67 -20.77
N GLN A 104 7.42 -8.53 -20.73
CA GLN A 104 6.41 -8.55 -19.68
C GLN A 104 6.63 -9.71 -18.70
N PHE A 105 6.09 -9.57 -17.50
CA PHE A 105 6.17 -10.54 -16.41
C PHE A 105 4.80 -10.75 -15.76
N PRO A 106 4.60 -11.80 -14.93
CA PRO A 106 3.33 -12.04 -14.26
C PRO A 106 2.76 -10.88 -13.43
N VAL A 107 3.62 -9.94 -13.00
CA VAL A 107 3.24 -8.75 -12.21
C VAL A 107 3.20 -7.44 -13.02
N THR A 108 3.31 -7.52 -14.36
CA THR A 108 3.33 -6.35 -15.26
C THR A 108 1.93 -5.81 -15.54
N CYS A 109 0.97 -6.69 -15.83
CA CYS A 109 -0.32 -6.35 -16.45
C CYS A 109 -1.38 -5.82 -15.47
N GLU A 110 -1.05 -4.76 -14.75
CA GLU A 110 -2.00 -4.08 -13.86
C GLU A 110 -3.08 -3.31 -14.63
N THR A 111 -4.32 -3.38 -14.14
CA THR A 111 -5.52 -2.90 -14.87
C THR A 111 -5.91 -1.44 -14.65
N GLY A 112 -5.22 -0.71 -13.76
CA GLY A 112 -5.46 0.72 -13.50
C GLY A 112 -4.50 1.65 -14.26
N PRO A 113 -4.79 2.97 -14.36
CA PRO A 113 -3.89 3.95 -14.99
C PRO A 113 -2.49 3.99 -14.35
N GLY A 114 -1.49 4.42 -15.12
CA GLY A 114 -0.08 4.41 -14.72
C GLY A 114 0.36 5.55 -13.81
N SER A 115 -0.33 6.69 -13.79
CA SER A 115 0.13 7.91 -13.09
C SER A 115 -0.71 8.23 -11.85
N PRO A 116 -0.15 8.36 -10.64
CA PRO A 116 1.22 7.99 -10.23
C PRO A 116 1.32 6.50 -9.86
N SER A 117 2.56 6.00 -9.75
CA SER A 117 2.82 4.62 -9.32
C SER A 117 2.30 4.36 -7.91
N GLY A 118 1.36 3.42 -7.78
CA GLY A 118 0.76 3.04 -6.49
C GLY A 118 1.76 2.37 -5.55
N HIS A 119 2.60 1.48 -6.08
CA HIS A 119 3.67 0.84 -5.32
C HIS A 119 4.64 1.88 -4.75
N ALA A 120 5.14 2.79 -5.59
CA ALA A 120 6.09 3.83 -5.16
C ALA A 120 5.47 4.79 -4.14
N MET A 121 4.20 5.19 -4.34
CA MET A 121 3.47 6.06 -3.42
C MET A 121 3.22 5.39 -2.07
N GLY A 122 2.76 4.14 -2.08
CA GLY A 122 2.51 3.35 -0.88
C GLY A 122 3.78 3.12 -0.07
N THR A 123 4.86 2.65 -0.72
CA THR A 123 6.14 2.43 -0.02
C THR A 123 6.76 3.72 0.49
N ALA A 124 6.71 4.80 -0.28
CA ALA A 124 7.22 6.09 0.20
C ALA A 124 6.45 6.55 1.43
N GLY A 125 5.11 6.51 1.41
CA GLY A 125 4.30 6.91 2.55
C GLY A 125 4.57 6.07 3.81
N VAL A 126 4.54 4.75 3.67
CA VAL A 126 4.73 3.81 4.79
C VAL A 126 6.13 3.92 5.38
N TYR A 127 7.18 3.88 4.56
CA TYR A 127 8.55 3.93 5.07
C TYR A 127 8.91 5.31 5.62
N TYR A 128 8.33 6.39 5.10
CA TYR A 128 8.50 7.74 5.67
C TYR A 128 7.93 7.81 7.08
N VAL A 129 6.74 7.24 7.31
CA VAL A 129 6.17 7.10 8.67
C VAL A 129 7.13 6.32 9.57
N MET A 130 7.64 5.18 9.11
CA MET A 130 8.56 4.36 9.91
C MET A 130 9.83 5.11 10.30
N VAL A 131 10.49 5.79 9.35
CA VAL A 131 11.71 6.56 9.60
C VAL A 131 11.44 7.72 10.56
N THR A 132 10.43 8.55 10.30
CA THR A 132 10.13 9.72 11.13
C THR A 132 9.68 9.32 12.54
N SER A 133 8.87 8.27 12.68
CA SER A 133 8.47 7.74 13.97
C SER A 133 9.65 7.14 14.74
N THR A 134 10.54 6.40 14.08
CA THR A 134 11.74 5.86 14.73
C THR A 134 12.62 6.99 15.24
N LEU A 135 12.89 8.00 14.42
CA LEU A 135 13.67 9.16 14.83
C LEU A 135 13.03 9.91 16.01
N SER A 136 11.72 10.11 15.99
CA SER A 136 11.00 10.74 17.09
C SER A 136 11.14 9.98 18.41
N ILE A 137 11.09 8.64 18.36
CA ILE A 137 11.29 7.78 19.54
C ILE A 137 12.71 7.92 20.11
N PHE A 138 13.73 7.95 19.25
CA PHE A 138 15.14 8.00 19.69
C PHE A 138 15.66 9.40 20.04
N GLN A 139 15.06 10.47 19.50
CA GLN A 139 15.52 11.84 19.74
C GLN A 139 15.44 12.22 21.23
N GLY A 140 14.40 11.75 21.94
CA GLY A 140 14.13 12.15 23.32
C GLY A 140 14.01 13.68 23.47
N LYS A 141 14.21 14.21 24.69
CA LYS A 141 14.14 15.65 24.98
C LYS A 141 15.50 16.38 24.94
N ILE A 142 16.58 15.70 24.57
CA ILE A 142 17.95 16.22 24.73
C ILE A 142 18.55 16.56 23.35
N LYS A 143 19.50 17.51 23.32
CA LYS A 143 20.23 17.92 22.11
C LYS A 143 20.73 16.68 21.32
N PRO A 144 20.65 16.70 19.98
CA PRO A 144 20.97 15.55 19.14
C PRO A 144 22.43 15.10 19.36
N THR A 145 22.57 13.88 19.88
CA THR A 145 23.88 13.23 20.06
C THR A 145 24.47 12.79 18.72
N TYR A 146 25.78 12.52 18.67
CA TYR A 146 26.42 11.93 17.48
C TYR A 146 25.71 10.62 17.05
N ARG A 147 25.31 9.78 18.02
CA ARG A 147 24.55 8.56 17.76
C ARG A 147 23.21 8.84 17.07
N PHE A 148 22.49 9.88 17.51
CA PHE A 148 21.24 10.28 16.86
C PHE A 148 21.46 10.76 15.42
N ARG A 149 22.53 11.54 15.16
CA ARG A 149 22.87 11.96 13.79
C ARG A 149 23.21 10.77 12.90
N CYS A 150 23.98 9.80 13.41
CA CYS A 150 24.30 8.58 12.68
C CYS A 150 23.03 7.77 12.36
N LEU A 151 22.13 7.57 13.34
CA LEU A 151 20.85 6.92 13.14
C LEU A 151 19.99 7.64 12.08
N ASN A 152 19.94 8.97 12.13
CA ASN A 152 19.25 9.80 11.15
C ASN A 152 19.76 9.54 9.72
N VAL A 153 21.09 9.59 9.53
CA VAL A 153 21.70 9.28 8.23
C VAL A 153 21.39 7.84 7.78
N ILE A 154 21.55 6.85 8.65
CA ILE A 154 21.30 5.43 8.32
C ILE A 154 19.84 5.21 7.91
N LEU A 155 18.88 5.76 8.65
CA LEU A 155 17.46 5.55 8.35
C LEU A 155 17.05 6.21 7.04
N TRP A 156 17.53 7.41 6.73
CA TRP A 156 17.24 8.05 5.45
C TRP A 156 17.95 7.39 4.28
N LEU A 157 19.19 6.92 4.46
CA LEU A 157 19.85 6.10 3.43
C LEU A 157 19.06 4.81 3.16
N GLY A 158 18.59 4.14 4.21
CA GLY A 158 17.71 2.98 4.08
C GLY A 158 16.41 3.30 3.35
N PHE A 159 15.76 4.43 3.68
CA PHE A 159 14.57 4.91 2.98
C PHE A 159 14.80 5.07 1.48
N TRP A 160 15.86 5.80 1.09
CA TRP A 160 16.16 6.05 -0.32
C TRP A 160 16.61 4.79 -1.05
N ALA A 161 17.33 3.87 -0.38
CA ALA A 161 17.67 2.57 -0.96
C ALA A 161 16.41 1.74 -1.28
N VAL A 162 15.43 1.72 -0.38
CA VAL A 162 14.13 1.07 -0.64
C VAL A 162 13.41 1.75 -1.81
N GLN A 163 13.28 3.09 -1.80
CA GLN A 163 12.58 3.79 -2.89
C GLN A 163 13.25 3.56 -4.24
N LEU A 164 14.58 3.57 -4.30
CA LEU A 164 15.34 3.30 -5.52
C LEU A 164 15.03 1.89 -6.06
N ASN A 165 15.07 0.88 -5.19
CA ASN A 165 14.77 -0.50 -5.58
C ASN A 165 13.33 -0.63 -6.09
N VAL A 166 12.35 -0.05 -5.40
CA VAL A 166 10.95 -0.09 -5.82
C VAL A 166 10.78 0.61 -7.16
N CYS A 167 11.29 1.84 -7.31
CA CYS A 167 11.20 2.58 -8.57
C CYS A 167 11.83 1.82 -9.75
N LEU A 168 13.04 1.29 -9.58
CA LEU A 168 13.71 0.51 -10.61
C LEU A 168 12.96 -0.78 -10.93
N SER A 169 12.42 -1.48 -9.93
CA SER A 169 11.56 -2.65 -10.12
C SER A 169 10.34 -2.32 -10.99
N ARG A 170 9.62 -1.23 -10.69
CA ARG A 170 8.43 -0.85 -11.45
C ARG A 170 8.72 -0.42 -12.89
N ILE A 171 9.91 0.15 -13.15
CA ILE A 171 10.38 0.47 -14.50
C ILE A 171 10.82 -0.82 -15.22
N TYR A 172 11.64 -1.67 -14.59
CA TYR A 172 12.12 -2.93 -15.14
C TYR A 172 10.96 -3.84 -15.56
N LEU A 173 9.89 -3.91 -14.76
CA LEU A 173 8.70 -4.71 -15.03
C LEU A 173 7.78 -4.12 -16.11
N ALA A 174 8.16 -3.01 -16.75
CA ALA A 174 7.34 -2.28 -17.73
C ALA A 174 5.97 -1.82 -17.19
N ALA A 175 5.84 -1.68 -15.87
CA ALA A 175 4.58 -1.37 -15.22
C ALA A 175 4.36 0.14 -15.05
N HIS A 176 5.45 0.92 -14.96
CA HIS A 176 5.42 2.38 -14.82
C HIS A 176 6.57 3.08 -15.52
N PHE A 177 6.32 4.28 -16.03
CA PHE A 177 7.36 5.17 -16.54
C PHE A 177 8.15 5.85 -15.39
N PRO A 178 9.40 6.32 -15.63
CA PRO A 178 10.21 7.00 -14.62
C PRO A 178 9.53 8.18 -13.94
N HIS A 179 8.82 9.03 -14.70
CA HIS A 179 8.12 10.18 -14.12
C HIS A 179 6.97 9.78 -13.19
N GLN A 180 6.34 8.61 -13.42
CA GLN A 180 5.22 8.10 -12.62
C GLN A 180 5.68 7.58 -11.27
N VAL A 181 6.85 6.92 -11.22
CA VAL A 181 7.43 6.45 -9.96
C VAL A 181 7.95 7.62 -9.13
N VAL A 182 8.57 8.63 -9.76
CA VAL A 182 8.99 9.87 -9.08
C VAL A 182 7.78 10.59 -8.50
N ALA A 183 6.73 10.80 -9.29
CA ALA A 183 5.48 11.41 -8.81
C ALA A 183 4.89 10.61 -7.64
N GLY A 184 4.89 9.28 -7.73
CA GLY A 184 4.46 8.39 -6.65
C GLY A 184 5.23 8.63 -5.36
N VAL A 185 6.56 8.62 -5.38
CA VAL A 185 7.40 8.86 -4.19
C VAL A 185 7.09 10.20 -3.55
N LEU A 186 7.04 11.28 -4.36
CA LEU A 186 6.76 12.63 -3.86
C LEU A 186 5.36 12.73 -3.23
N SER A 187 4.35 12.16 -3.88
CA SER A 187 2.98 12.12 -3.33
C SER A 187 2.91 11.31 -2.04
N GLY A 188 3.61 10.18 -1.95
CA GLY A 188 3.65 9.35 -0.75
C GLY A 188 4.26 10.09 0.44
N ILE A 189 5.38 10.78 0.23
CA ILE A 189 6.02 11.65 1.23
C ILE A 189 5.06 12.76 1.67
N ALA A 190 4.41 13.44 0.73
CA ALA A 190 3.48 14.52 1.03
C ALA A 190 2.29 14.05 1.89
N VAL A 191 1.73 12.87 1.61
CA VAL A 191 0.66 12.27 2.44
C VAL A 191 1.19 11.96 3.83
N ALA A 192 2.35 11.31 3.95
CA ALA A 192 2.92 10.95 5.25
C ALA A 192 3.26 12.18 6.12
N GLU A 193 3.76 13.24 5.51
CA GLU A 193 4.02 14.52 6.18
C GLU A 193 2.71 15.20 6.61
N THR A 194 1.67 15.19 5.77
CA THR A 194 0.35 15.73 6.14
C THR A 194 -0.18 15.05 7.42
N PHE A 195 -0.06 13.72 7.51
CA PHE A 195 -0.45 12.97 8.71
C PHE A 195 0.49 13.15 9.91
N SER A 196 1.66 13.80 9.76
CA SER A 196 2.48 14.23 10.90
C SER A 196 1.77 15.32 11.71
N HIS A 197 0.91 16.11 11.06
CA HIS A 197 0.20 17.23 11.66
C HIS A 197 -1.24 16.89 12.11
N ILE A 198 -1.84 15.80 11.61
CA ILE A 198 -3.23 15.40 11.93
C ILE A 198 -3.28 14.50 13.17
N HIS A 199 -3.28 15.12 14.35
CA HIS A 199 -3.34 14.40 15.64
C HIS A 199 -4.71 13.76 15.92
N SER A 200 -5.76 14.16 15.21
CA SER A 200 -7.11 13.68 15.45
C SER A 200 -7.30 12.18 15.15
N ILE A 201 -6.39 11.56 14.38
CA ILE A 201 -6.47 10.14 14.02
C ILE A 201 -6.36 9.23 15.26
N TYR A 202 -5.60 9.64 16.28
CA TYR A 202 -5.31 8.82 17.45
C TYR A 202 -6.48 8.72 18.43
N ASN A 203 -7.37 9.71 18.43
CA ASN A 203 -8.53 9.79 19.32
C ASN A 203 -9.86 9.75 18.55
N ALA A 204 -9.85 9.19 17.34
CA ALA A 204 -11.03 9.12 16.49
C ALA A 204 -12.07 8.12 17.04
N SER A 205 -13.30 8.59 17.24
CA SER A 205 -14.42 7.72 17.64
C SER A 205 -14.84 6.79 16.51
N LEU A 206 -15.54 5.69 16.85
CA LEU A 206 -16.10 4.78 15.85
C LEU A 206 -17.00 5.51 14.83
N LYS A 207 -17.80 6.49 15.29
CA LYS A 207 -18.63 7.32 14.41
C LYS A 207 -17.78 8.08 13.38
N LYS A 208 -16.60 8.57 13.78
CA LYS A 208 -15.68 9.27 12.87
C LYS A 208 -15.07 8.32 11.84
N TYR A 209 -14.65 7.12 12.25
CA TYR A 209 -14.17 6.10 11.31
C TYR A 209 -15.24 5.71 10.29
N PHE A 210 -16.47 5.48 10.75
CA PHE A 210 -17.60 5.18 9.87
C PHE A 210 -17.88 6.33 8.88
N LEU A 211 -17.95 7.57 9.37
CA LEU A 211 -18.23 8.74 8.54
C LEU A 211 -17.14 8.94 7.47
N ILE A 212 -15.86 8.82 7.85
CA ILE A 212 -14.74 8.96 6.90
C ILE A 212 -14.76 7.82 5.88
N THR A 213 -14.96 6.57 6.31
CA THR A 213 -15.06 5.43 5.37
C THR A 213 -16.20 5.64 4.38
N PHE A 214 -17.38 6.04 4.86
CA PHE A 214 -18.52 6.33 4.01
C PHE A 214 -18.27 7.51 3.05
N PHE A 215 -17.62 8.57 3.53
CA PHE A 215 -17.22 9.71 2.70
C PHE A 215 -16.27 9.30 1.57
N LEU A 216 -15.20 8.55 1.90
CA LEU A 216 -14.21 8.09 0.92
C LEU A 216 -14.85 7.19 -0.14
N PHE A 217 -15.77 6.30 0.26
CA PHE A 217 -16.53 5.46 -0.66
C PHE A 217 -17.44 6.30 -1.55
N SER A 218 -18.27 7.15 -0.95
CA SER A 218 -19.26 7.96 -1.69
C SER A 218 -18.59 8.94 -2.65
N PHE A 219 -17.46 9.53 -2.26
CA PHE A 219 -16.67 10.38 -3.13
C PHE A 219 -16.10 9.59 -4.31
N ALA A 220 -15.47 8.43 -4.06
CA ALA A 220 -14.87 7.64 -5.14
C ALA A 220 -15.93 7.17 -6.15
N ILE A 221 -17.09 6.70 -5.66
CA ILE A 221 -18.21 6.31 -6.53
C ILE A 221 -18.81 7.52 -7.25
N GLY A 222 -19.04 8.63 -6.54
CA GLY A 222 -19.57 9.86 -7.14
C GLY A 222 -18.64 10.42 -8.21
N PHE A 223 -17.33 10.40 -7.97
CA PHE A 223 -16.33 10.84 -8.92
C PHE A 223 -16.22 9.90 -10.13
N TYR A 224 -16.27 8.59 -9.92
CA TYR A 224 -16.38 7.60 -11.00
C TYR A 224 -17.62 7.86 -11.88
N LEU A 225 -18.79 8.06 -11.27
CA LEU A 225 -20.03 8.32 -11.99
C LEU A 225 -20.01 9.66 -12.72
N LEU A 226 -19.39 10.68 -12.13
CA LEU A 226 -19.19 11.99 -12.76
C LEU A 226 -18.35 11.86 -14.02
N LEU A 227 -17.17 11.23 -13.94
CA LEU A 227 -16.29 11.04 -15.09
C LEU A 227 -16.98 10.23 -16.19
N LYS A 228 -17.68 9.15 -15.81
CA LYS A 228 -18.49 8.36 -16.76
C LYS A 228 -19.59 9.20 -17.41
N GLY A 229 -20.27 10.06 -16.65
CA GLY A 229 -21.30 10.98 -17.16
C GLY A 229 -20.75 12.06 -18.09
N LEU A 230 -19.49 12.46 -17.91
CA LEU A 230 -18.77 13.37 -18.80
C LEU A 230 -18.23 12.67 -20.07
N GLY A 231 -18.54 11.39 -20.27
CA GLY A 231 -18.10 10.62 -21.44
C GLY A 231 -16.66 10.12 -21.35
N VAL A 232 -16.05 10.17 -20.16
CA VAL A 232 -14.70 9.65 -19.95
C VAL A 232 -14.78 8.14 -19.77
N ASP A 233 -14.19 7.40 -20.69
CA ASP A 233 -14.05 5.94 -20.55
C ASP A 233 -13.09 5.63 -19.41
N LEU A 234 -13.56 4.88 -18.41
CA LEU A 234 -12.77 4.43 -17.26
C LEU A 234 -12.38 2.96 -17.37
N LEU A 235 -12.94 2.23 -18.34
CA LEU A 235 -12.60 0.85 -18.65
C LEU A 235 -11.50 0.75 -19.70
N TRP A 236 -11.10 1.87 -20.32
CA TRP A 236 -10.01 1.93 -21.30
C TRP A 236 -8.74 1.21 -20.83
N THR A 237 -8.35 1.32 -19.55
CA THR A 237 -7.15 0.62 -19.05
C THR A 237 -7.35 -0.88 -18.93
N LEU A 238 -8.56 -1.35 -18.65
CA LEU A 238 -8.88 -2.77 -18.62
C LEU A 238 -8.82 -3.35 -20.04
N GLU A 239 -9.38 -2.64 -21.03
CA GLU A 239 -9.31 -3.04 -22.43
C GLU A 239 -7.86 -3.08 -22.93
N LYS A 240 -7.06 -2.06 -22.62
CA LYS A 240 -5.62 -2.02 -22.93
C LYS A 240 -4.88 -3.19 -22.28
N ALA A 241 -5.17 -3.48 -21.01
CA ALA A 241 -4.55 -4.60 -20.31
C ALA A 241 -4.90 -5.94 -20.94
N GLN A 242 -6.16 -6.17 -21.27
CA GLN A 242 -6.61 -7.41 -21.91
C GLN A 242 -6.04 -7.58 -23.33
N ARG A 243 -5.89 -6.48 -24.07
CA ARG A 243 -5.40 -6.51 -25.45
C ARG A 243 -3.89 -6.75 -25.56
N TRP A 244 -3.11 -6.13 -24.67
CA TRP A 244 -1.66 -6.05 -24.82
C TRP A 244 -0.86 -6.86 -23.81
N CYS A 245 -1.52 -7.47 -22.82
CA CYS A 245 -0.84 -8.40 -21.94
C CYS A 245 -0.45 -9.67 -22.71
N GLU A 246 0.79 -10.12 -22.55
CA GLU A 246 1.30 -11.33 -23.23
C GLU A 246 0.54 -12.60 -22.83
N GLN A 247 0.12 -12.69 -21.56
CA GLN A 247 -0.64 -13.81 -21.03
C GLN A 247 -1.91 -13.32 -20.34
N PRO A 248 -3.11 -13.74 -20.78
CA PRO A 248 -4.37 -13.26 -20.22
C PRO A 248 -4.51 -13.56 -18.72
N GLU A 249 -3.88 -14.63 -18.22
CA GLU A 249 -3.85 -14.98 -16.79
C GLU A 249 -3.12 -13.97 -15.91
N TRP A 250 -2.27 -13.10 -16.46
CA TRP A 250 -1.57 -12.04 -15.72
C TRP A 250 -2.45 -10.80 -15.50
N VAL A 251 -3.63 -10.75 -16.11
CA VAL A 251 -4.63 -9.69 -15.86
C VAL A 251 -5.44 -10.06 -14.63
N HIS A 252 -5.05 -9.55 -13.47
CA HIS A 252 -5.66 -9.92 -12.19
C HIS A 252 -6.72 -8.91 -11.71
N ILE A 253 -7.88 -9.43 -11.28
CA ILE A 253 -9.00 -8.62 -10.75
C ILE A 253 -8.65 -7.85 -9.47
N ASP A 254 -7.68 -8.33 -8.69
CA ASP A 254 -7.22 -7.69 -7.47
C ASP A 254 -6.43 -6.39 -7.71
N THR A 255 -5.95 -6.17 -8.94
CA THR A 255 -5.29 -4.94 -9.39
C THR A 255 -6.29 -3.86 -9.83
N THR A 256 -7.59 -4.17 -9.85
CA THR A 256 -8.60 -3.21 -10.29
C THR A 256 -8.74 -2.03 -9.31
N PRO A 257 -9.07 -0.83 -9.82
CA PRO A 257 -9.34 0.35 -9.00
C PRO A 257 -10.33 0.11 -7.85
N PHE A 258 -11.41 -0.62 -8.11
CA PHE A 258 -12.42 -0.94 -7.09
C PHE A 258 -11.91 -1.94 -6.06
N ALA A 259 -11.13 -2.94 -6.45
CA ALA A 259 -10.53 -3.86 -5.49
C ALA A 259 -9.65 -3.11 -4.47
N SER A 260 -8.79 -2.19 -4.93
CA SER A 260 -7.99 -1.32 -4.03
C SER A 260 -8.90 -0.48 -3.12
N LEU A 261 -9.92 0.19 -3.67
CA LEU A 261 -10.86 1.01 -2.90
C LEU A 261 -11.50 0.20 -1.76
N LEU A 262 -12.10 -0.95 -2.05
CA LEU A 262 -12.80 -1.75 -1.05
C LEU A 262 -11.84 -2.34 -0.01
N LYS A 263 -10.62 -2.73 -0.42
CA LYS A 263 -9.56 -3.18 0.52
C LYS A 263 -9.18 -2.05 1.49
N ASN A 264 -9.01 -0.83 1.01
CA ASN A 264 -8.66 0.33 1.85
C ASN A 264 -9.77 0.72 2.81
N LEU A 265 -11.02 0.76 2.33
CA LEU A 265 -12.18 1.06 3.14
C LEU A 265 -12.41 0.00 4.22
N GLY A 266 -12.24 -1.28 3.87
CA GLY A 266 -12.31 -2.39 4.81
C GLY A 266 -11.28 -2.22 5.92
N THR A 267 -10.03 -1.94 5.56
CA THR A 267 -8.94 -1.72 6.52
C THR A 267 -9.25 -0.56 7.48
N LEU A 268 -9.71 0.58 6.95
CA LEU A 268 -10.02 1.75 7.78
C LEU A 268 -11.20 1.50 8.73
N PHE A 269 -12.25 0.85 8.21
CA PHE A 269 -13.41 0.47 8.99
C PHE A 269 -13.05 -0.54 10.09
N GLY A 270 -12.27 -1.57 9.74
CA GLY A 270 -11.77 -2.58 10.66
C GLY A 270 -10.92 -1.98 11.77
N LEU A 271 -10.04 -1.04 11.46
CA LEU A 271 -9.26 -0.30 12.47
C LEU A 271 -10.18 0.47 13.43
N GLY A 272 -11.21 1.13 12.89
CA GLY A 272 -12.21 1.82 13.69
C GLY A 272 -12.93 0.90 14.67
N LEU A 273 -13.39 -0.26 14.20
CA LEU A 273 -13.99 -1.30 15.05
C LEU A 273 -13.02 -1.79 16.11
N ALA A 274 -11.77 -2.06 15.72
CA ALA A 274 -10.77 -2.62 16.61
C ALA A 274 -10.47 -1.69 17.80
N LEU A 275 -10.08 -0.44 17.51
CA LEU A 275 -9.72 0.56 18.52
C LEU A 275 -10.88 0.94 19.45
N ASN A 276 -12.12 0.75 19.02
CA ASN A 276 -13.31 1.07 19.81
C ASN A 276 -13.97 -0.18 20.45
N SER A 277 -13.38 -1.37 20.28
CA SER A 277 -13.90 -2.62 20.87
C SER A 277 -13.62 -2.73 22.38
N SER A 278 -14.47 -3.49 23.09
CA SER A 278 -14.22 -3.86 24.49
C SER A 278 -12.96 -4.70 24.64
N MET A 279 -12.72 -5.64 23.71
CA MET A 279 -11.54 -6.51 23.68
C MET A 279 -10.23 -5.72 23.65
N TYR A 280 -10.17 -4.64 22.85
CA TYR A 280 -9.02 -3.74 22.82
C TYR A 280 -8.81 -3.06 24.17
N ARG A 281 -9.88 -2.52 24.77
CA ARG A 281 -9.81 -1.86 26.09
C ARG A 281 -9.32 -2.81 27.20
N GLU A 282 -9.76 -4.06 27.18
CA GLU A 282 -9.36 -5.07 28.17
C GLU A 282 -7.90 -5.49 27.99
N SER A 283 -7.44 -5.65 26.75
CA SER A 283 -6.09 -6.10 26.43
C SER A 283 -5.04 -5.00 26.63
N CYS A 284 -5.33 -3.76 26.23
CA CYS A 284 -4.35 -2.66 26.24
C CYS A 284 -4.22 -1.92 27.57
N LYS A 285 -5.25 -1.90 28.43
CA LYS A 285 -5.20 -1.13 29.70
C LYS A 285 -4.45 -1.82 30.84
N GLY A 286 -4.11 -3.11 30.70
CA GLY A 286 -3.42 -3.88 31.73
C GLY A 286 -1.90 -3.67 31.77
N LYS A 287 -1.27 -3.99 32.90
CA LYS A 287 0.21 -4.12 32.99
C LYS A 287 0.77 -5.10 31.95
N LEU A 288 -0.04 -6.08 31.53
CA LEU A 288 0.32 -7.08 30.54
C LEU A 288 0.67 -6.46 29.18
N SER A 289 -0.01 -5.40 28.74
CA SER A 289 0.28 -4.77 27.44
C SER A 289 1.64 -4.07 27.40
N LYS A 290 2.21 -3.74 28.57
CA LYS A 290 3.57 -3.18 28.69
C LYS A 290 4.65 -4.26 28.73
N TRP A 291 4.27 -5.52 28.92
CA TRP A 291 5.21 -6.62 29.02
C TRP A 291 5.73 -7.01 27.62
N LEU A 292 7.05 -6.94 27.43
CA LEU A 292 7.68 -7.19 26.13
C LEU A 292 7.35 -8.58 25.56
N PRO A 293 7.37 -9.68 26.34
CA PRO A 293 6.97 -10.99 25.83
C PRO A 293 5.52 -11.03 25.34
N PHE A 294 4.59 -10.33 25.98
CA PHE A 294 3.20 -10.26 25.49
C PHE A 294 3.12 -9.56 24.13
N ARG A 295 3.86 -8.46 23.95
CA ARG A 295 3.92 -7.74 22.66
C ARG A 295 4.52 -8.61 21.57
N LEU A 296 5.65 -9.26 21.85
CA LEU A 296 6.31 -10.15 20.90
C LEU A 296 5.41 -11.34 20.53
N SER A 297 4.74 -11.96 21.50
CA SER A 297 3.77 -13.01 21.25
C SER A 297 2.59 -12.52 20.40
N SER A 298 2.11 -11.29 20.63
CA SER A 298 1.04 -10.68 19.83
C SER A 298 1.48 -10.41 18.40
N ILE A 299 2.73 -9.97 18.19
CA ILE A 299 3.33 -9.80 16.86
C ILE A 299 3.41 -11.16 16.15
N VAL A 300 4.02 -12.16 16.77
CA VAL A 300 4.21 -13.48 16.15
C VAL A 300 2.86 -14.12 15.84
N ALA A 301 1.92 -14.11 16.78
CA ALA A 301 0.57 -14.64 16.56
C ALA A 301 -0.16 -13.90 15.44
N SER A 302 -0.06 -12.55 15.39
CA SER A 302 -0.65 -11.76 14.31
C SER A 302 -0.03 -12.10 12.96
N LEU A 303 1.30 -12.15 12.85
CA LEU A 303 1.97 -12.45 11.59
C LEU A 303 1.61 -13.85 11.07
N VAL A 304 1.59 -14.86 11.95
CA VAL A 304 1.25 -16.23 11.56
C VAL A 304 -0.21 -16.34 11.15
N LEU A 305 -1.15 -15.86 11.97
CA LEU A 305 -2.58 -15.96 11.68
C LEU A 305 -2.96 -15.14 10.45
N LEU A 306 -2.42 -13.93 10.31
CA LEU A 306 -2.67 -13.10 9.14
C LEU A 306 -2.06 -13.70 7.88
N HIS A 307 -0.88 -14.34 7.92
CA HIS A 307 -0.31 -15.02 6.75
C HIS A 307 -1.17 -16.20 6.28
N VAL A 308 -1.69 -17.01 7.21
CA VAL A 308 -2.62 -18.10 6.89
C VAL A 308 -3.91 -17.52 6.29
N PHE A 309 -4.45 -16.48 6.92
CA PHE A 309 -5.66 -15.80 6.45
C PHE A 309 -5.46 -15.17 5.05
N ASP A 310 -4.28 -14.64 4.80
CA ASP A 310 -3.94 -13.98 3.55
C ASP A 310 -3.88 -14.99 2.38
N SER A 311 -3.52 -16.24 2.67
CA SER A 311 -3.49 -17.34 1.71
C SER A 311 -4.88 -17.73 1.19
N LEU A 312 -5.94 -17.39 1.93
CA LEU A 312 -7.32 -17.62 1.50
C LEU A 312 -7.75 -16.56 0.47
N LYS A 313 -7.76 -16.91 -0.82
CA LYS A 313 -8.20 -16.01 -1.88
C LYS A 313 -9.74 -16.02 -1.99
N PRO A 314 -10.41 -14.85 -2.01
CA PRO A 314 -11.84 -14.80 -2.24
C PRO A 314 -12.17 -15.28 -3.68
N PRO A 315 -13.34 -15.90 -3.89
CA PRO A 315 -13.79 -16.32 -5.22
C PRO A 315 -13.86 -15.11 -6.16
N SER A 316 -13.17 -15.21 -7.31
CA SER A 316 -13.02 -14.14 -8.30
C SER A 316 -14.05 -14.20 -9.44
N GLN A 317 -14.90 -15.24 -9.48
CA GLN A 317 -15.85 -15.46 -10.58
C GLN A 317 -17.01 -14.46 -10.59
N VAL A 318 -17.41 -13.98 -9.40
CA VAL A 318 -18.49 -13.00 -9.25
C VAL A 318 -17.92 -11.73 -8.66
N GLU A 319 -17.80 -10.68 -9.46
CA GLU A 319 -17.11 -9.43 -9.08
C GLU A 319 -17.66 -8.82 -7.78
N LEU A 320 -18.98 -8.75 -7.63
CA LEU A 320 -19.60 -8.20 -6.43
C LEU A 320 -19.23 -9.00 -5.18
N VAL A 321 -19.23 -10.33 -5.27
CA VAL A 321 -18.83 -11.21 -4.18
C VAL A 321 -17.36 -11.01 -3.86
N PHE A 322 -16.51 -10.92 -4.88
CA PHE A 322 -15.09 -10.63 -4.72
C PHE A 322 -14.85 -9.31 -3.98
N TYR A 323 -15.55 -8.24 -4.35
CA TYR A 323 -15.40 -6.92 -3.72
C TYR A 323 -15.89 -6.90 -2.27
N VAL A 324 -17.06 -7.49 -1.98
CA VAL A 324 -17.59 -7.58 -0.60
C VAL A 324 -16.66 -8.42 0.28
N LEU A 325 -16.19 -9.56 -0.21
CA LEU A 325 -15.26 -10.39 0.54
C LEU A 325 -13.89 -9.74 0.70
N SER A 326 -13.43 -8.95 -0.28
CA SER A 326 -12.20 -8.16 -0.16
C SER A 326 -12.31 -7.11 0.93
N PHE A 327 -13.45 -6.40 1.01
CA PHE A 327 -13.73 -5.46 2.10
C PHE A 327 -13.70 -6.17 3.46
N CYS A 328 -14.45 -7.28 3.59
CA CYS A 328 -14.51 -8.05 4.84
C CYS A 328 -13.14 -8.59 5.24
N LYS A 329 -12.38 -9.16 4.29
CA LYS A 329 -11.03 -9.67 4.51
C LYS A 329 -10.12 -8.56 5.02
N SER A 330 -10.12 -7.40 4.38
CA SER A 330 -9.32 -6.26 4.82
C SER A 330 -9.76 -5.68 6.17
N ALA A 331 -11.05 -5.72 6.52
CA ALA A 331 -11.53 -5.28 7.83
C ALA A 331 -11.10 -6.22 8.97
N VAL A 332 -10.99 -7.51 8.69
CA VAL A 332 -10.53 -8.51 9.66
C VAL A 332 -9.07 -8.29 10.04
N VAL A 333 -8.21 -7.83 9.13
CA VAL A 333 -6.76 -7.65 9.41
C VAL A 333 -6.50 -6.81 10.66
N PRO A 334 -6.95 -5.53 10.74
CA PRO A 334 -6.74 -4.73 11.93
C PRO A 334 -7.61 -5.17 13.11
N LEU A 335 -8.81 -5.70 12.88
CA LEU A 335 -9.64 -6.22 13.96
C LEU A 335 -8.96 -7.39 14.68
N ALA A 336 -8.31 -8.28 13.92
CA ALA A 336 -7.59 -9.42 14.44
C ALA A 336 -6.35 -8.99 15.22
N SER A 337 -5.46 -8.19 14.59
CA SER A 337 -4.18 -7.83 15.20
C SER A 337 -4.32 -6.88 16.39
N VAL A 338 -5.25 -5.93 16.36
CA VAL A 338 -5.41 -4.93 17.42
C VAL A 338 -6.24 -5.46 18.58
N SER A 339 -7.28 -6.27 18.30
CA SER A 339 -8.28 -6.62 19.30
C SER A 339 -8.33 -8.11 19.60
N VAL A 340 -8.62 -8.96 18.60
CA VAL A 340 -8.93 -10.39 18.85
C VAL A 340 -7.70 -11.12 19.38
N ILE A 341 -6.56 -11.00 18.70
CA ILE A 341 -5.35 -11.75 19.02
C ILE A 341 -4.78 -11.35 20.39
N PRO A 342 -4.58 -10.05 20.70
CA PRO A 342 -4.14 -9.65 22.04
C PRO A 342 -5.11 -10.09 23.14
N TYR A 343 -6.42 -10.04 22.87
CA TYR A 343 -7.42 -10.48 23.82
C TYR A 343 -7.33 -11.98 24.13
N CYS A 344 -7.29 -12.82 23.09
CA CYS A 344 -7.12 -14.26 23.25
C CYS A 344 -5.81 -14.59 24.00
N LEU A 345 -4.70 -13.93 23.66
CA LEU A 345 -3.43 -14.10 24.36
C LEU A 345 -3.51 -13.66 25.82
N ALA A 346 -4.21 -12.56 26.11
CA ALA A 346 -4.37 -12.05 27.47
C ALA A 346 -5.20 -13.03 28.33
N GLN A 347 -6.22 -13.68 27.76
CA GLN A 347 -7.00 -14.70 28.46
C GLN A 347 -6.16 -15.96 28.75
N VAL A 348 -5.34 -16.40 27.81
CA VAL A 348 -4.47 -17.58 27.99
C VAL A 348 -3.37 -17.31 29.03
N LEU A 349 -2.74 -16.13 28.99
CA LEU A 349 -1.64 -15.76 29.89
C LEU A 349 -2.11 -15.24 31.26
N GLY A 350 -3.32 -14.68 31.34
CA GLY A 350 -3.88 -14.06 32.53
C GLY A 350 -4.59 -15.00 33.52
N GLN A 351 -4.62 -16.31 33.25
CA GLN A 351 -5.32 -17.28 34.10
C GLN A 351 -4.61 -17.85 35.36
N PRO A 352 -3.47 -17.35 35.92
CA PRO A 352 -2.95 -17.93 37.16
C PRO A 352 -3.47 -17.33 38.48
N HIS A 353 -4.57 -16.57 38.53
CA HIS A 353 -5.05 -15.99 39.82
C HIS A 353 -6.56 -16.03 40.13
N LYS A 354 -7.36 -16.82 39.39
CA LYS A 354 -8.80 -17.03 39.72
C LYS A 354 -9.11 -18.33 40.49
N LYS A 355 -8.11 -18.96 41.12
CA LYS A 355 -8.30 -20.12 42.02
C LYS A 355 -7.72 -19.83 43.42
N SER A 356 -8.48 -19.14 44.24
CA SER A 356 -8.57 -19.37 45.69
C SER A 356 -9.73 -18.53 46.22
N LEU A 357 -10.90 -19.17 46.26
CA LEU A 357 -12.04 -18.76 47.08
C LEU A 357 -11.67 -18.90 48.56
#